data_AF-A0A955QNL9-F1
#
_entry.id   AF-A0A955QNL9-F1
#
_cell.length_a   1.000
_cell.length_b   1.000
_cell.length_c   1.000
_cell.angle_alpha   90.00
_cell.angle_beta   90.00
_cell.angle_gamma   90.00
#
_symmetry.space_group_name_H-M   'P 1'
#
loop_
_entity.id
_entity.type
_entity.pdbx_description
1 polymer ?
#
loop_
_entity_poly.entity_id
_entity_poly.type
_entity_poly.pdbx_seq_one_letter_code
_entity_poly.pdbx_strand_id
1 'polypeptide(L)' 'MKQKKICLLGGFAVGKTSLVRRLVSGLFSEKYLTTIGVKIDQKMVTI' A
#
# COMPACT_ATOMS: atom_id res chain seq x y z
N MET A 1 -12.05 -18.37 5.10
CA MET A 1 -11.47 -17.01 4.95
C MET A 1 -11.36 -16.68 3.47
N LYS A 2 -12.02 -15.63 2.98
CA LYS A 2 -11.86 -15.17 1.59
C LYS A 2 -10.69 -14.18 1.51
N GLN A 3 -9.62 -14.55 0.81
CA GLN A 3 -8.55 -13.62 0.47
C GLN A 3 -8.95 -12.77 -0.73
N LYS A 4 -8.79 -11.45 -0.63
CA LYS A 4 -9.00 -10.51 -1.73
C LYS A 4 -7.65 -9.93 -2.14
N LYS A 5 -7.34 -9.93 -3.43
CA LYS A 5 -6.16 -9.25 -3.98
C LYS A 5 -6.59 -7.91 -4.56
N ILE A 6 -5.89 -6.85 -4.17
CA ILE A 6 -6.16 -5.48 -4.61
C ILE A 6 -4.87 -4.93 -5.20
N CYS A 7 -4.94 -4.33 -6.39
CA CYS A 7 -3.82 -3.66 -7.05
C CYS A 7 -4.13 -2.16 -7.15
N LEU A 8 -3.14 -1.31 -6.86
CA LEU A 8 -3.24 0.13 -7.04
C LEU A 8 -2.56 0.55 -8.33
N LEU A 9 -3.31 1.26 -9.18
CA LEU A 9 -2.84 1.80 -10.45
C LEU A 9 -2.72 3.33 -10.35
N GLY A 10 -1.85 3.92 -11.17
CA GLY A 10 -1.67 5.37 -11.24
C GLY A 10 -0.23 5.78 -11.54
N GLY A 11 -0.03 7.08 -11.80
CA GLY A 11 1.28 7.65 -12.17
C GLY A 11 2.38 7.50 -11.11
N PHE A 12 3.60 7.84 -11.48
CA PHE A 12 4.72 7.88 -10.54
C PHE A 12 4.47 8.94 -9.46
N ALA A 13 5.00 8.71 -8.25
CA ALA A 13 4.90 9.61 -7.11
C ALA A 13 3.49 9.97 -6.57
N VAL A 14 2.39 9.43 -7.10
CA VAL A 14 1.02 9.71 -6.62
C VAL A 14 0.67 9.14 -5.22
N GLY A 15 1.65 8.63 -4.48
CA GLY A 15 1.45 8.17 -3.10
C GLY A 15 0.86 6.77 -2.92
N LYS A 16 0.82 5.92 -3.96
CA LYS A 16 0.28 4.54 -3.88
C LYS A 16 0.85 3.76 -2.69
N THR A 17 2.18 3.76 -2.56
CA THR A 17 2.89 3.03 -1.50
C THR A 17 2.59 3.59 -0.11
N SER A 18 2.52 4.92 0.01
CA SER A 18 2.19 5.59 1.26
C SER A 18 0.75 5.29 1.71
N LEU A 19 -0.20 5.22 0.77
CA LEU A 19 -1.58 4.86 1.05
C LEU A 19 -1.71 3.42 1.56
N VAL A 20 -1.07 2.46 0.88
CA VAL A 20 -1.06 1.05 1.30
C VAL A 20 -0.42 0.91 2.68
N ARG A 21 0.74 1.54 2.89
CA ARG A 21 1.46 1.49 4.17
C ARG A 21 0.63 2.10 5.31
N ARG A 22 -0.09 3.20 5.07
CA ARG A 22 -0.98 3.80 6.06
C ARG A 22 -2.17 2.89 6.37
N LEU A 23 -2.78 2.28 5.35
CA LEU A 23 -3.91 1.37 5.54
C LEU A 23 -3.49 0.10 6.32
N VAL A 24 -2.36 -0.50 5.95
CA VAL A 24 -1.89 -1.76 6.52
C VAL A 24 -1.20 -1.58 7.87
N SER A 25 -0.22 -0.69 7.94
CA SER A 25 0.65 -0.51 9.11
C SER A 25 0.27 0.68 10.00
N GLY A 26 -0.67 1.55 9.58
CA GLY A 26 -1.00 2.77 10.33
C GLY A 26 0.10 3.85 10.29
N LEU A 27 1.17 3.64 9.52
CA LEU A 27 2.33 4.53 9.48
C LEU A 27 2.30 5.42 8.24
N PHE A 28 2.66 6.69 8.43
CA PHE A 28 2.95 7.64 7.36
C PHE A 28 4.37 8.19 7.53
N SER A 29 5.05 8.45 6.42
CA SER A 29 6.39 9.03 6.38
C SER A 29 6.41 10.07 5.26
N GLU A 30 6.93 11.26 5.58
CA GLU A 30 7.13 12.34 4.61
C GLU A 30 8.31 12.07 3.66
N LYS A 31 9.22 11.16 4.04
CA LYS A 31 10.31 10.74 3.16
C LYS A 31 9.76 10.04 1.93
N TYR A 32 10.04 10.62 0.77
CA TYR A 32 9.74 10.01 -0.51
C TYR A 32 10.65 8.80 -0.74
N LEU A 33 10.06 7.61 -0.74
CA LEU A 33 10.73 6.36 -1.10
C LEU A 33 10.04 5.79 -2.33
N THR A 34 10.78 5.71 -3.43
CA THR A 34 10.30 5.06 -4.65
C THR A 34 10.14 3.57 -4.42
N THR A 35 9.17 2.96 -5.08
CA THR A 35 9.00 1.50 -5.07
C THR A 35 9.75 0.92 -6.26
N ILE A 36 10.70 0.04 -6.00
CA ILE A 36 11.40 -0.73 -7.04
C ILE A 36 10.62 -2.03 -7.24
N GLY A 37 10.14 -2.27 -8.46
CA GLY A 37 9.34 -3.45 -8.78
C GLY A 37 7.94 -3.39 -8.17
N VAL A 38 7.64 -4.30 -7.23
CA VAL A 38 6.31 -4.47 -6.62
C VAL A 38 6.44 -4.59 -5.11
N LYS A 39 5.55 -3.92 -4.36
CA LYS A 39 5.43 -4.07 -2.90
C LYS A 39 4.09 -4.72 -2.55
N ILE A 40 4.12 -5.78 -1.76
CA ILE A 40 2.93 -6.50 -1.30
C ILE A 40 2.81 -6.32 0.22
N ASP A 41 1.68 -5.77 0.66
CA ASP A 41 1.34 -5.64 2.07
C ASP A 41 -0.02 -6.31 2.30
N GLN A 42 -0.21 -6.92 3.48
CA GLN A 42 -1.43 -7.65 3.84
C GLN A 42 -1.93 -7.19 5.21
N LYS A 43 -3.25 -7.06 5.35
CA LYS A 43 -3.93 -6.78 6.62
C LYS A 43 -5.18 -7.64 6.74
N MET A 44 -5.42 -8.22 7.91
CA MET A 44 -6.73 -8.77 8.22
C MET A 44 -7.72 -7.62 8.46
N VAL A 45 -8.82 -7.65 7.72
CA VAL A 45 -9.91 -6.68 7.83
C VAL A 45 -11.17 -7.45 8.20
N THR A 46 -11.79 -7.08 9.31
CA THR A 46 -13.13 -7.53 9.68
C THR A 46 -14.12 -6.72 8.84
N ILE A 47 -15.00 -7.41 8.11
CA ILE A 47 -16.13 -6.80 7.39
C ILE A 47 -17.36 -6.99 8.25
#